data_AF-A0A8D8IQ43-F1
#
_entry.id   AF-A0A8D8IQ43-F1
#
_cell.length_a   1.000
_cell.length_b   1.000
_cell.length_c   1.000
_cell.angle_alpha   90.00
_cell.angle_beta   90.00
_cell.angle_gamma   90.00
#
_symmetry.space_group_name_H-M   'P 1'
#
loop_
_entity.id
_entity.type
_entity.pdbx_description
1 polymer ?
#
loop_
_entity_poly.entity_id
_entity_poly.type
_entity_poly.pdbx_seq_one_letter_code
_entity_poly.pdbx_strand_id
1 'polypeptide(L)'
;IVFGVVGNLAHVTNRNVTELEGLDGPSLTFITYPDAIAKMDFIPNFFAVMFFLMFVVLGLGSNMGIVQAIMTSIRDRYPQVQTWKAVLAIAIAGFSCGLVYLTPAGLHVLGVVEYYGVTFASLTLVILEAVTFCWIYGVNRICQDIKFMLNIETGLFWRVCWGLLTPAIIIAVFMLQIFKDADEVPVGYTVFGWCLYGFTVVLQMIGWGAYATSKQPEKQLLDKVRSASRPTEDWGPESTAFKRDYDAAMQRYGESFNKSGNIVRRTIRRIFK
;
A
#
# COMPACT_ATOMS: atom_id res chain seq x y z
N ILE A 1 5.01 -23.51 11.69
CA ILE A 1 4.12 -24.46 10.98
C ILE A 1 4.77 -24.89 9.66
N VAL A 2 5.05 -23.97 8.73
CA VAL A 2 5.69 -24.26 7.42
C VAL A 2 6.93 -25.15 7.53
N PHE A 3 7.98 -24.70 8.23
CA PHE A 3 9.21 -25.48 8.38
C PHE A 3 9.04 -26.79 9.15
N GLY A 4 8.00 -26.91 10.00
CA GLY A 4 7.70 -28.17 10.67
C GLY A 4 7.13 -29.22 9.72
N VAL A 5 6.23 -28.81 8.82
CA VAL A 5 5.64 -29.70 7.81
C VAL A 5 6.67 -30.08 6.73
N VAL A 6 7.43 -29.10 6.24
CA VAL A 6 8.51 -29.33 5.27
C VAL A 6 9.62 -30.19 5.87
N GLY A 7 10.00 -29.97 7.12
CA GLY A 7 10.98 -30.79 7.83
C GLY A 7 10.52 -32.25 8.01
N ASN A 8 9.24 -32.46 8.31
CA ASN A 8 8.67 -33.82 8.34
C ASN A 8 8.70 -34.48 6.97
N LEU A 9 8.36 -33.75 5.91
CA LEU A 9 8.43 -34.25 4.54
C LEU A 9 9.86 -34.66 4.15
N ALA A 10 10.86 -33.84 4.48
CA ALA A 10 12.28 -34.15 4.28
C ALA A 10 12.69 -35.44 5.01
N HIS A 11 12.26 -35.59 6.28
CA HIS A 11 12.52 -36.78 7.08
C HIS A 11 11.91 -38.04 6.48
N VAL A 12 10.63 -38.00 6.07
CA VAL A 12 9.92 -39.14 5.49
C VAL A 12 10.46 -39.51 4.09
N THR A 13 10.91 -38.54 3.32
CA THR A 13 11.44 -38.76 1.97
C THR A 13 12.93 -39.06 1.91
N ASN A 14 13.64 -39.04 3.05
CA ASN A 14 15.10 -39.16 3.13
C ASN A 14 15.83 -38.19 2.18
N ARG A 15 15.29 -36.98 2.02
CA ARG A 15 15.89 -35.90 1.22
C ARG A 15 16.30 -34.75 2.13
N ASN A 16 17.31 -34.00 1.72
CA ASN A 16 17.66 -32.79 2.44
C ASN A 16 16.59 -31.71 2.21
N VAL A 17 16.37 -30.82 3.19
CA VAL A 17 15.39 -29.72 3.04
C VAL A 17 15.76 -28.82 1.87
N THR A 18 17.05 -28.67 1.58
CA THR A 18 17.57 -27.89 0.44
C THR A 18 17.33 -28.55 -0.93
N GLU A 19 17.00 -29.84 -0.96
CA GLU A 19 16.72 -30.60 -2.19
C GLU A 19 15.21 -30.62 -2.52
N LEU A 20 14.37 -30.08 -1.64
CA LEU A 20 12.94 -29.92 -1.91
C LEU A 20 12.76 -28.73 -2.86
N GLU A 21 12.29 -29.02 -4.07
CA GLU A 21 11.93 -28.01 -5.05
C GLU A 21 10.67 -27.25 -4.62
N GLY A 22 10.54 -25.99 -5.07
CA GLY A 22 9.31 -25.21 -4.90
C GLY A 22 9.05 -24.71 -3.48
N LEU A 23 10.09 -24.36 -2.72
CA LEU A 23 9.97 -23.78 -1.37
C LEU A 23 9.51 -22.31 -1.35
N ASP A 24 9.12 -21.74 -2.49
CA ASP A 24 8.65 -20.37 -2.60
C ASP A 24 7.32 -20.28 -3.36
N GLY A 25 6.58 -19.21 -3.09
CA GLY A 25 5.39 -18.82 -3.83
C GLY A 25 4.25 -19.85 -3.81
N PRO A 26 3.43 -19.88 -4.89
CA PRO A 26 2.30 -20.79 -5.00
C PRO A 26 2.68 -22.28 -5.02
N SER A 27 3.87 -22.62 -5.52
CA SER A 27 4.36 -24.00 -5.62
C SER A 27 4.48 -24.66 -4.24
N LEU A 28 4.96 -23.92 -3.24
CA LEU A 28 5.06 -24.42 -1.87
C LEU A 28 3.69 -24.90 -1.38
N THR A 29 2.68 -24.04 -1.53
CA THR A 29 1.31 -24.26 -1.04
C THR A 29 0.56 -25.34 -1.82
N PHE A 30 0.73 -25.41 -3.14
CA PHE A 30 -0.10 -26.29 -3.99
C PHE A 30 0.60 -27.57 -4.45
N ILE A 31 1.89 -27.74 -4.17
CA ILE A 31 2.66 -28.95 -4.51
C ILE A 31 3.23 -29.57 -3.24
N THR A 32 4.14 -28.86 -2.56
CA THR A 32 4.92 -29.40 -1.44
C THR A 32 4.05 -29.70 -0.22
N TYR A 33 3.10 -28.82 0.10
CA TYR A 33 2.18 -29.03 1.22
C TYR A 33 1.19 -30.19 1.02
N PRO A 34 0.49 -30.32 -0.12
CA PRO A 34 -0.33 -31.48 -0.40
C PRO A 34 0.47 -32.80 -0.37
N ASP A 35 1.70 -32.81 -0.89
CA ASP A 35 2.59 -33.98 -0.82
C ASP A 35 2.95 -34.34 0.64
N ALA A 36 3.23 -33.34 1.47
CA ALA A 36 3.47 -33.54 2.90
C ALA A 36 2.24 -34.07 3.63
N ILE A 37 1.06 -33.54 3.35
CA ILE A 37 -0.21 -33.97 3.98
C ILE A 37 -0.57 -35.39 3.53
N ALA A 38 -0.35 -35.74 2.27
CA ALA A 38 -0.63 -37.08 1.73
C ALA A 38 0.22 -38.18 2.41
N LYS A 39 1.40 -37.82 2.92
CA LYS A 39 2.33 -38.72 3.62
C LYS A 39 2.15 -38.74 5.14
N MET A 40 1.12 -38.07 5.68
CA MET A 40 0.81 -38.13 7.11
C MET A 40 0.10 -39.42 7.48
N ASP A 41 0.57 -40.09 8.54
CA ASP A 41 -0.04 -41.33 9.05
C ASP A 41 -1.43 -41.11 9.68
N PHE A 42 -1.73 -39.87 10.13
CA PHE A 42 -2.95 -39.55 10.85
C PHE A 42 -3.91 -38.69 10.00
N ILE A 43 -5.02 -39.29 9.57
CA ILE A 43 -6.20 -38.67 8.94
C ILE A 43 -5.84 -37.58 7.89
N PRO A 44 -5.10 -37.91 6.82
CA PRO A 44 -4.60 -36.94 5.84
C PRO A 44 -5.72 -36.15 5.15
N ASN A 45 -6.87 -36.78 4.90
CA ASN A 45 -8.03 -36.13 4.27
C ASN A 45 -8.60 -34.98 5.10
N PHE A 46 -8.64 -35.11 6.43
CA PHE A 46 -9.13 -34.06 7.31
C PHE A 46 -8.20 -32.83 7.29
N PHE A 47 -6.89 -33.07 7.35
CA PHE A 47 -5.90 -31.99 7.29
C PHE A 47 -5.86 -31.32 5.92
N ALA A 48 -6.04 -32.06 4.83
CA ALA A 48 -6.15 -31.48 3.49
C ALA A 48 -7.33 -30.49 3.40
N VAL A 49 -8.52 -30.88 3.88
CA VAL A 49 -9.71 -30.01 3.89
C VAL A 49 -9.48 -28.77 4.76
N MET A 50 -8.93 -28.94 5.97
CA MET A 50 -8.62 -27.81 6.87
C MET A 50 -7.57 -26.86 6.28
N PHE A 51 -6.54 -27.40 5.61
CA PHE A 51 -5.50 -26.62 4.96
C PHE A 51 -6.06 -25.76 3.83
N PHE A 52 -6.84 -26.34 2.91
CA PHE A 52 -7.46 -25.56 1.82
C PHE A 52 -8.55 -24.61 2.32
N LEU A 53 -9.32 -25.00 3.35
CA LEU A 53 -10.28 -24.09 3.99
C LEU A 53 -9.59 -22.87 4.59
N MET A 54 -8.43 -23.06 5.23
CA MET A 54 -7.60 -21.94 5.71
C MET A 54 -7.22 -20.99 4.57
N PHE A 55 -6.78 -21.48 3.41
CA PHE A 55 -6.49 -20.61 2.26
C PHE A 55 -7.71 -19.86 1.74
N VAL A 56 -8.87 -20.51 1.68
CA VAL A 56 -10.12 -19.85 1.29
C VAL A 56 -10.46 -18.72 2.27
N VAL A 57 -10.37 -18.96 3.58
CA VAL A 57 -10.65 -17.94 4.60
C VAL A 57 -9.63 -16.79 4.54
N LEU A 58 -8.34 -17.08 4.36
CA LEU A 58 -7.28 -16.07 4.21
C LEU A 58 -7.50 -15.18 2.97
N GLY A 59 -7.84 -15.80 1.84
CA GLY A 59 -8.15 -15.10 0.59
C GLY A 59 -9.41 -14.24 0.71
N LEU A 60 -10.48 -14.77 1.32
CA LEU A 60 -11.73 -14.04 1.53
C LEU A 60 -11.53 -12.82 2.44
N GLY A 61 -10.81 -12.97 3.56
CA GLY A 61 -10.55 -11.86 4.49
C GLY A 61 -9.79 -10.71 3.83
N SER A 62 -8.74 -11.04 3.05
CA SER A 62 -7.95 -10.04 2.33
C SER A 62 -8.79 -9.33 1.26
N ASN A 63 -9.57 -10.08 0.49
CA ASN A 63 -10.44 -9.52 -0.56
C ASN A 63 -11.55 -8.62 0.00
N MET A 64 -12.13 -8.95 1.16
CA MET A 64 -13.11 -8.10 1.81
C MET A 64 -12.53 -6.71 2.13
N GLY A 65 -11.27 -6.65 2.60
CA GLY A 65 -10.59 -5.38 2.86
C GLY A 65 -10.43 -4.52 1.61
N ILE A 66 -10.03 -5.11 0.49
CA ILE A 66 -9.86 -4.40 -0.80
C ILE A 66 -11.21 -3.89 -1.32
N VAL A 67 -12.24 -4.75 -1.34
CA VAL A 67 -13.58 -4.35 -1.79
C VAL A 67 -14.13 -3.24 -0.92
N GLN A 68 -13.93 -3.30 0.40
CA GLN A 68 -14.36 -2.26 1.33
C GLN A 68 -13.64 -0.93 1.07
N ALA A 69 -12.32 -0.95 0.81
CA ALA A 69 -11.56 0.27 0.50
C ALA A 69 -12.05 0.97 -0.77
N ILE A 70 -12.29 0.21 -1.85
CA ILE A 70 -12.86 0.74 -3.10
C ILE A 70 -14.27 1.27 -2.84
N MET A 71 -15.08 0.52 -2.10
CA MET A 71 -16.46 0.88 -1.81
C MET A 71 -16.57 2.16 -0.98
N THR A 72 -15.74 2.32 0.04
CA THR A 72 -15.65 3.55 0.83
C THR A 72 -15.24 4.72 -0.05
N SER A 73 -14.22 4.56 -0.89
CA SER A 73 -13.77 5.61 -1.83
C SER A 73 -14.88 6.07 -2.79
N ILE A 74 -15.70 5.14 -3.29
CA ILE A 74 -16.85 5.47 -4.15
C ILE A 74 -17.92 6.23 -3.36
N ARG A 75 -18.19 5.83 -2.11
CA ARG A 75 -19.20 6.49 -1.28
C ARG A 75 -18.80 7.87 -0.82
N ASP A 76 -17.53 8.08 -0.51
CA ASP A 76 -16.99 9.38 -0.13
C ASP A 76 -17.14 10.39 -1.27
N ARG A 77 -17.03 9.92 -2.52
CA ARG A 77 -17.20 10.77 -3.72
C ARG A 77 -18.65 10.90 -4.19
N TYR A 78 -19.41 9.82 -4.16
CA TYR A 78 -20.77 9.72 -4.67
C TYR A 78 -21.70 9.07 -3.63
N PRO A 79 -22.11 9.83 -2.60
CA PRO A 79 -22.92 9.28 -1.49
C PRO A 79 -24.31 8.81 -1.94
N GLN A 80 -24.78 9.24 -3.11
CA GLN A 80 -26.06 8.85 -3.70
C GLN A 80 -26.06 7.41 -4.27
N VAL A 81 -24.88 6.80 -4.46
CA VAL A 81 -24.77 5.46 -5.04
C VAL A 81 -25.17 4.40 -4.02
N GLN A 82 -26.13 3.56 -4.39
CA GLN A 82 -26.57 2.42 -3.57
C GLN A 82 -25.45 1.38 -3.45
N THR A 83 -25.19 0.90 -2.22
CA THR A 83 -24.04 0.02 -1.95
C THR A 83 -24.10 -1.29 -2.71
N TRP A 84 -25.27 -1.91 -2.81
CA TRP A 84 -25.40 -3.17 -3.54
C TRP A 84 -25.04 -3.04 -5.03
N LYS A 85 -25.35 -1.89 -5.66
CA LYS A 85 -25.01 -1.63 -7.06
C LYS A 85 -23.50 -1.48 -7.26
N ALA A 86 -22.85 -0.74 -6.37
CA ALA A 86 -21.41 -0.55 -6.40
C ALA A 86 -20.66 -1.87 -6.17
N VAL A 87 -21.07 -2.66 -5.17
CA VAL A 87 -20.47 -3.98 -4.90
C VAL A 87 -20.66 -4.93 -6.09
N LEU A 88 -21.85 -4.96 -6.69
CA LEU A 88 -22.11 -5.79 -7.88
C LEU A 88 -21.22 -5.37 -9.05
N ALA A 89 -21.04 -4.07 -9.28
CA ALA A 89 -20.16 -3.56 -10.34
C ALA A 89 -18.69 -3.95 -10.09
N ILE A 90 -18.20 -3.81 -8.85
CA ILE A 90 -16.84 -4.23 -8.47
C ILE A 90 -16.68 -5.74 -8.67
N ALA A 91 -17.67 -6.55 -8.29
CA ALA A 91 -17.63 -8.00 -8.45
C ALA A 91 -17.60 -8.41 -9.94
N ILE A 92 -18.45 -7.82 -10.78
CA ILE A 92 -18.48 -8.11 -12.22
C ILE A 92 -17.17 -7.68 -12.89
N ALA A 93 -16.65 -6.50 -12.56
CA ALA A 93 -15.37 -6.02 -13.08
C ALA A 93 -14.21 -6.93 -12.63
N GLY A 94 -14.15 -7.27 -11.34
CA GLY A 94 -13.14 -8.16 -10.78
C GLY A 94 -13.18 -9.57 -11.39
N PHE A 95 -14.38 -10.14 -11.58
CA PHE A 95 -14.55 -11.41 -12.28
C PHE A 95 -14.08 -11.34 -13.73
N SER A 96 -14.43 -10.26 -14.44
CA SER A 96 -14.05 -10.07 -15.85
C SER A 96 -12.54 -9.94 -16.02
N CYS A 97 -11.87 -9.19 -15.15
CA CYS A 97 -10.40 -9.11 -15.13
C CYS A 97 -9.76 -10.44 -14.69
N GLY A 98 -10.38 -11.15 -13.75
CA GLY A 98 -9.91 -12.43 -13.23
C GLY A 98 -9.90 -13.56 -14.26
N LEU A 99 -10.76 -13.49 -15.29
CA LEU A 99 -10.80 -14.47 -16.39
C LEU A 99 -9.46 -14.62 -17.10
N VAL A 100 -8.62 -13.57 -17.14
CA VAL A 100 -7.29 -13.63 -17.76
C VAL A 100 -6.40 -14.67 -17.08
N TYR A 101 -6.53 -14.84 -15.76
CA TYR A 101 -5.71 -15.78 -14.98
C TYR A 101 -6.15 -17.23 -15.11
N LEU A 102 -7.33 -17.50 -15.68
CA LEU A 102 -7.81 -18.86 -15.96
C LEU A 102 -7.22 -19.46 -17.25
N THR A 103 -6.49 -18.66 -18.03
CA THR A 103 -5.83 -19.13 -19.24
C THR A 103 -4.63 -20.05 -18.91
N PRO A 104 -4.16 -20.91 -19.85
CA PRO A 104 -3.02 -21.80 -19.60
C PRO A 104 -1.72 -21.07 -19.22
N ALA A 105 -1.56 -19.81 -19.64
CA ALA A 105 -0.44 -18.95 -19.28
C ALA A 105 -0.72 -18.05 -18.06
N GLY A 106 -1.83 -18.27 -17.35
CA GLY A 106 -2.33 -17.41 -16.29
C GLY A 106 -1.35 -17.20 -15.14
N LEU A 107 -0.61 -18.26 -14.74
CA LEU A 107 0.40 -18.16 -13.67
C LEU A 107 1.58 -17.26 -14.06
N HIS A 108 2.00 -17.28 -15.33
CA HIS A 108 3.03 -16.37 -15.83
C HIS A 108 2.55 -14.92 -15.87
N VAL A 109 1.31 -14.70 -16.35
CA VAL A 109 0.71 -13.35 -16.34
C VAL A 109 0.57 -12.84 -14.90
N LEU A 110 0.16 -13.70 -13.96
CA LEU A 110 0.05 -13.35 -12.54
C LEU A 110 1.38 -12.88 -11.97
N GLY A 111 2.48 -13.60 -12.22
CA GLY A 111 3.81 -13.20 -11.73
C GLY A 111 4.26 -11.84 -12.28
N VAL A 112 3.99 -11.56 -13.56
CA VAL A 112 4.33 -10.26 -14.17
C VAL A 112 3.50 -9.13 -13.57
N VAL A 113 2.19 -9.34 -13.38
CA VAL A 113 1.31 -8.35 -12.75
C VAL A 113 1.69 -8.13 -11.28
N GLU A 114 2.04 -9.18 -10.54
CA GLU A 114 2.48 -9.09 -9.15
C GLU A 114 3.78 -8.29 -9.01
N TYR A 115 4.76 -8.54 -9.89
CA TYR A 115 6.03 -7.83 -9.84
C TYR A 115 5.90 -6.36 -10.28
N TYR A 116 5.44 -6.10 -11.51
CA TYR A 116 5.41 -4.76 -12.08
C TYR A 116 4.18 -3.94 -11.65
N GLY A 117 3.03 -4.59 -11.51
CA GLY A 117 1.75 -3.94 -11.27
C GLY A 117 1.38 -3.73 -9.82
N VAL A 118 1.85 -4.60 -8.93
CA VAL A 118 1.56 -4.52 -7.50
C VAL A 118 2.79 -4.12 -6.72
N THR A 119 3.85 -4.92 -6.75
CA THR A 119 5.04 -4.71 -5.90
C THR A 119 5.77 -3.42 -6.26
N PHE A 120 6.20 -3.29 -7.52
CA PHE A 120 6.94 -2.10 -7.96
C PHE A 120 6.07 -0.84 -7.91
N ALA A 121 4.80 -0.94 -8.34
CA ALA A 121 3.86 0.17 -8.31
C ALA A 121 3.55 0.67 -6.88
N SER A 122 3.26 -0.25 -5.95
CA SER A 122 2.95 0.09 -4.55
C SER A 122 4.15 0.71 -3.84
N LEU A 123 5.37 0.22 -4.06
CA LEU A 123 6.58 0.83 -3.50
C LEU A 123 6.73 2.28 -3.95
N THR A 124 6.55 2.56 -5.25
CA THR A 124 6.59 3.94 -5.77
C THR A 124 5.50 4.80 -5.11
N LEU A 125 4.26 4.33 -5.01
CA LEU A 125 3.17 5.07 -4.38
C LEU A 125 3.43 5.34 -2.89
N VAL A 126 3.95 4.37 -2.16
CA VAL A 126 4.26 4.51 -0.73
C VAL A 126 5.41 5.50 -0.50
N ILE A 127 6.41 5.56 -1.37
CA ILE A 127 7.46 6.60 -1.30
C ILE A 127 6.84 7.99 -1.46
N LEU A 128 5.97 8.15 -2.46
CA LEU A 128 5.33 9.43 -2.76
C LEU A 128 4.37 9.85 -1.65
N GLU A 129 3.62 8.91 -1.08
CA GLU A 129 2.76 9.10 0.08
C GLU A 129 3.60 9.50 1.30
N ALA A 130 4.69 8.79 1.57
CA ALA A 130 5.60 9.12 2.67
C ALA A 130 6.22 10.51 2.51
N VAL A 131 6.63 10.89 1.30
CA VAL A 131 7.15 12.24 1.00
C VAL A 131 6.07 13.30 1.23
N THR A 132 4.85 13.03 0.76
CA THR A 132 3.72 13.95 0.90
C THR A 132 3.34 14.13 2.37
N PHE A 133 3.23 13.04 3.11
CA PHE A 133 2.84 13.06 4.52
C PHE A 133 3.94 13.68 5.41
N CYS A 134 5.20 13.27 5.24
CA CYS A 134 6.27 13.64 6.16
C CYS A 134 6.86 15.02 5.86
N TRP A 135 7.02 15.39 4.58
CA TRP A 135 7.67 16.65 4.19
C TRP A 135 6.72 17.72 3.66
N ILE A 136 5.74 17.38 2.82
CA ILE A 136 4.80 18.37 2.25
C ILE A 136 3.79 18.80 3.31
N TYR A 137 3.08 17.85 3.92
CA TYR A 137 2.15 18.11 5.00
C TYR A 137 2.89 18.47 6.30
N GLY A 138 3.95 17.71 6.61
CA GLY A 138 4.92 18.03 7.65
C GLY A 138 4.68 17.29 8.96
N VAL A 139 5.70 16.58 9.46
CA VAL A 139 5.66 15.79 10.70
C VAL A 139 5.09 16.56 11.89
N ASN A 140 5.45 17.84 12.05
CA ASN A 140 4.96 18.63 13.18
C ASN A 140 3.45 18.90 13.14
N ARG A 141 2.83 18.99 11.95
CA ARG A 141 1.38 19.12 11.82
C ARG A 141 0.70 17.81 12.21
N ILE A 142 1.26 16.68 11.75
CA ILE A 142 0.77 15.34 12.11
C ILE A 142 0.80 15.15 13.63
N CYS A 143 1.88 15.58 14.29
CA CYS A 143 1.99 15.53 15.74
C CYS A 143 0.90 16.36 16.45
N GLN A 144 0.50 17.49 15.86
CA GLN A 144 -0.61 18.32 16.36
C GLN A 144 -1.95 17.61 16.16
N ASP A 145 -2.17 17.02 14.99
CA ASP A 145 -3.41 16.31 14.68
C ASP A 145 -3.59 15.11 15.63
N ILE A 146 -2.53 14.34 15.88
CA ILE A 146 -2.54 13.22 16.83
C ILE A 146 -2.79 13.72 18.25
N LYS A 147 -2.17 14.84 18.65
CA LYS A 147 -2.43 15.45 19.95
C LYS A 147 -3.88 15.91 20.08
N PHE A 148 -4.49 16.42 19.01
CA PHE A 148 -5.90 16.78 19.02
C PHE A 148 -6.83 15.57 19.11
N MET A 149 -6.53 14.49 18.37
CA MET A 149 -7.36 13.27 18.33
C MET A 149 -7.26 12.43 19.60
N LEU A 150 -6.06 12.26 20.15
CA LEU A 150 -5.78 11.33 21.25
C LEU A 150 -5.42 12.03 22.56
N ASN A 151 -5.21 13.34 22.56
CA ASN A 151 -4.71 14.12 23.69
C ASN A 151 -3.34 13.63 24.23
N ILE A 152 -2.55 12.97 23.37
CA ILE A 152 -1.21 12.44 23.70
C ILE A 152 -0.15 13.23 22.91
N GLU A 153 0.90 13.66 23.60
CA GLU A 153 2.05 14.26 22.93
C GLU A 153 2.95 13.18 22.31
N THR A 154 3.21 13.30 21.02
CA THR A 154 4.10 12.40 20.29
C THR A 154 5.57 12.72 20.60
N GLY A 155 6.27 11.76 21.18
CA GLY A 155 7.70 11.86 21.50
C GLY A 155 8.61 11.94 20.27
N LEU A 156 9.88 12.28 20.50
CA LEU A 156 10.90 12.42 19.45
C LEU A 156 11.12 11.13 18.63
N PHE A 157 10.97 9.97 19.26
CA PHE A 157 11.07 8.67 18.59
C PHE A 157 10.14 8.58 17.37
N TRP A 158 8.85 8.85 17.56
CA TRP A 158 7.86 8.80 16.48
C TRP A 158 8.13 9.79 15.36
N ARG A 159 8.64 10.97 15.71
CA ARG A 159 8.99 12.02 14.74
C ARG A 159 10.16 11.62 13.86
N VAL A 160 11.20 11.01 14.44
CA VAL A 160 12.34 10.49 13.68
C VAL A 160 11.91 9.29 12.83
N CYS A 161 11.05 8.42 13.37
CA CYS A 161 10.52 7.28 12.63
C CYS A 161 9.78 7.74 11.37
N TRP A 162 8.81 8.65 11.49
CA TRP A 162 8.05 9.13 10.34
C TRP A 162 8.88 10.03 9.42
N GLY A 163 9.64 10.98 9.98
CA GLY A 163 10.34 11.99 9.20
C GLY A 163 11.58 11.50 8.44
N LEU A 164 12.20 10.40 8.89
CA LEU A 164 13.47 9.94 8.32
C LEU A 164 13.55 8.42 8.14
N LEU A 165 13.26 7.65 9.19
CA LEU A 165 13.51 6.21 9.19
C LEU A 165 12.62 5.48 8.17
N THR A 166 11.31 5.74 8.21
CA THR A 166 10.33 5.09 7.33
C THR A 166 10.63 5.40 5.85
N PRO A 167 10.77 6.68 5.42
CA PRO A 167 11.16 6.98 4.05
C PRO A 167 12.50 6.33 3.64
N ALA A 168 13.50 6.32 4.53
CA ALA A 168 14.80 5.74 4.23
C ALA A 168 14.73 4.23 4.01
N ILE A 169 13.96 3.50 4.83
CA ILE A 169 13.77 2.04 4.67
C ILE A 169 13.03 1.75 3.36
N ILE A 170 11.97 2.49 3.06
CA ILE A 170 11.19 2.25 1.83
C ILE A 170 12.05 2.54 0.59
N ILE A 171 12.84 3.63 0.59
CA ILE A 171 13.78 3.94 -0.49
C ILE A 171 14.84 2.84 -0.62
N ALA A 172 15.38 2.34 0.49
CA ALA A 172 16.35 1.25 0.45
C ALA A 172 15.76 -0.03 -0.18
N VAL A 173 14.55 -0.42 0.22
CA VAL A 173 13.84 -1.58 -0.37
C VAL A 173 13.57 -1.35 -1.86
N PHE A 174 13.16 -0.15 -2.25
CA PHE A 174 12.93 0.18 -3.65
C PHE A 174 14.22 0.10 -4.48
N MET A 175 15.35 0.56 -3.95
CA MET A 175 16.66 0.44 -4.61
C MET A 175 17.06 -1.03 -4.77
N LEU A 176 16.88 -1.86 -3.73
CA LEU A 176 17.11 -3.30 -3.82
C LEU A 176 16.24 -3.96 -4.89
N GLN A 177 14.98 -3.52 -5.03
CA GLN A 177 14.08 -4.03 -6.07
C GLN A 177 14.53 -3.65 -7.48
N ILE A 178 15.09 -2.46 -7.68
CA ILE A 178 15.64 -2.03 -8.98
C ILE A 178 16.89 -2.84 -9.36
N PHE A 179 17.76 -3.11 -8.39
CA PHE A 179 19.00 -3.85 -8.61
C PHE A 179 18.83 -5.37 -8.60
N LYS A 180 17.62 -5.87 -8.30
CA LYS A 180 17.32 -7.29 -8.42
C LYS A 180 17.39 -7.65 -9.91
N ASP A 181 18.31 -8.55 -10.26
CA ASP A 181 18.38 -9.09 -11.61
C ASP A 181 17.00 -9.59 -12.01
N ALA A 182 16.47 -9.06 -13.11
CA ALA A 182 15.21 -9.53 -13.65
C ALA A 182 15.43 -10.97 -14.11
N ASP A 183 14.66 -11.91 -13.58
CA ASP A 183 14.59 -13.27 -14.11
C ASP A 183 14.39 -13.18 -15.63
N GLU A 184 14.99 -14.10 -16.40
CA GLU A 184 14.92 -14.12 -17.87
C GLU A 184 13.47 -14.38 -18.34
N VAL A 185 12.61 -13.36 -18.26
CA VAL A 185 11.26 -13.38 -18.80
C VAL A 185 11.31 -12.97 -20.27
N PRO A 186 10.47 -13.58 -21.13
CA PRO A 186 10.38 -13.19 -22.53
C PRO A 186 10.07 -11.69 -22.67
N VAL A 187 10.74 -11.04 -23.61
CA VAL A 187 10.70 -9.56 -23.81
C VAL A 187 9.26 -9.01 -23.86
N GLY A 188 8.32 -9.76 -24.42
CA GLY A 188 6.91 -9.36 -24.49
C GLY A 188 6.27 -9.14 -23.11
N TYR A 189 6.60 -9.97 -22.12
CA TYR A 189 6.10 -9.83 -20.75
C TYR A 189 6.73 -8.63 -20.03
N THR A 190 8.01 -8.36 -20.28
CA THR A 190 8.71 -7.18 -19.74
C THR A 190 8.09 -5.89 -20.27
N VAL A 191 7.82 -5.80 -21.59
CA VAL A 191 7.16 -4.65 -22.20
C VAL A 191 5.76 -4.46 -21.62
N PHE A 192 4.99 -5.55 -21.52
CA PHE A 192 3.66 -5.52 -20.91
C PHE A 192 3.71 -5.02 -19.45
N GLY A 193 4.68 -5.49 -18.66
CA GLY A 193 4.89 -5.06 -17.28
C GLY A 193 5.19 -3.56 -17.15
N TRP A 194 6.09 -3.03 -17.99
CA TRP A 194 6.39 -1.60 -18.01
C TRP A 194 5.22 -0.74 -18.49
N CYS A 195 4.46 -1.21 -19.49
CA CYS A 195 3.23 -0.54 -19.91
C CYS A 195 2.20 -0.50 -18.78
N LEU A 196 2.04 -1.60 -18.05
CA LEU A 196 1.13 -1.69 -16.91
C LEU A 196 1.55 -0.71 -15.81
N TYR A 197 2.84 -0.67 -15.43
CA TYR A 197 3.36 0.28 -14.46
C TYR A 197 3.17 1.74 -14.91
N GLY A 198 3.46 2.04 -16.18
CA GLY A 198 3.26 3.37 -16.75
C GLY A 198 1.78 3.80 -16.70
N PHE A 199 0.86 2.89 -16.95
CA PHE A 199 -0.57 3.16 -16.88
C PHE A 199 -1.06 3.34 -15.43
N THR A 200 -0.67 2.47 -14.50
CA THR A 200 -1.18 2.48 -13.13
C THR A 200 -0.60 3.62 -12.30
N VAL A 201 0.70 3.87 -12.40
CA VAL A 201 1.39 4.85 -11.55
C VAL A 201 1.57 6.16 -12.30
N VAL A 202 2.28 6.13 -13.43
CA VAL A 202 2.75 7.37 -14.09
C VAL A 202 1.58 8.17 -14.65
N LEU A 203 0.70 7.53 -15.42
CA LEU A 203 -0.44 8.20 -16.06
C LEU A 203 -1.44 8.72 -15.03
N GLN A 204 -1.82 7.89 -14.04
CA GLN A 204 -2.77 8.30 -13.01
C GLN A 204 -2.18 9.43 -12.15
N MET A 205 -0.95 9.30 -11.67
CA MET A 205 -0.36 10.30 -10.80
C MET A 205 -0.17 11.65 -11.51
N ILE A 206 0.43 11.65 -12.71
CA ILE A 206 0.65 12.87 -13.48
C ILE A 206 -0.70 13.44 -13.93
N GLY A 207 -1.64 12.59 -14.35
CA GLY A 207 -2.97 13.00 -14.79
C GLY A 207 -3.75 13.72 -13.70
N TRP A 208 -3.85 13.13 -12.51
CA TRP A 208 -4.54 13.74 -11.37
C TRP A 208 -3.78 14.97 -10.82
N GLY A 209 -2.46 14.93 -10.80
CA GLY A 209 -1.63 16.09 -10.41
C GLY A 209 -1.79 17.28 -11.36
N ALA A 210 -1.80 17.03 -12.67
CA ALA A 210 -2.04 18.05 -13.68
C ALA A 210 -3.47 18.60 -13.62
N TYR A 211 -4.46 17.73 -13.41
CA TYR A 211 -5.85 18.13 -13.22
C TYR A 211 -6.02 19.02 -11.97
N ALA A 212 -5.43 18.63 -10.84
CA ALA A 212 -5.47 19.39 -9.60
C ALA A 212 -4.80 20.76 -9.74
N THR A 213 -3.65 20.81 -10.42
CA THR A 213 -2.92 22.06 -10.70
C THR A 213 -3.70 22.97 -11.65
N SER A 214 -4.38 22.40 -12.65
CA SER A 214 -5.15 23.16 -13.64
C SER A 214 -6.40 23.81 -13.05
N LYS A 215 -6.98 23.22 -12.00
CA LYS A 215 -8.11 23.78 -11.25
C LYS A 215 -7.75 24.94 -10.33
N GLN A 216 -6.46 25.17 -10.06
CA GLN A 216 -6.04 26.27 -9.20
C GLN A 216 -6.19 27.63 -9.93
N PRO A 217 -6.73 28.66 -9.25
CA PRO A 217 -7.04 29.96 -9.86
C PRO A 217 -5.81 30.83 -10.16
N GLU A 218 -4.64 30.45 -9.66
CA GLU A 218 -3.41 31.24 -9.78
C GLU A 218 -2.86 31.26 -11.21
N LYS A 219 -2.06 32.27 -11.60
CA LYS A 219 -1.60 32.40 -13.00
C LYS A 219 -0.23 31.75 -13.26
N GLN A 220 0.65 31.70 -12.27
CA GLN A 220 2.01 31.19 -12.40
C GLN A 220 2.10 29.71 -11.98
N LEU A 221 2.84 28.89 -12.74
CA LEU A 221 2.88 27.43 -12.53
C LEU A 221 3.43 27.02 -11.16
N LEU A 222 4.46 27.72 -10.65
CA LEU A 222 5.04 27.41 -9.35
C LEU A 222 4.08 27.72 -8.20
N ASP A 223 3.33 28.82 -8.31
CA ASP A 223 2.33 29.18 -7.32
C ASP A 223 1.16 28.18 -7.38
N LYS A 224 0.67 27.84 -8.59
CA LYS A 224 -0.36 26.80 -8.75
C LYS A 224 0.01 25.48 -8.07
N VAL A 225 1.24 25.00 -8.28
CA VAL A 225 1.73 23.76 -7.65
C VAL A 225 1.83 23.92 -6.14
N ARG A 226 2.29 25.08 -5.66
CA ARG A 226 2.39 25.37 -4.23
C ARG A 226 1.01 25.42 -3.56
N SER A 227 0.02 25.99 -4.23
CA SER A 227 -1.35 26.08 -3.73
C SER A 227 -2.09 24.75 -3.83
N ALA A 228 -1.83 23.95 -4.87
CA ALA A 228 -2.30 22.56 -4.94
C ALA A 228 -1.70 21.66 -3.85
N SER A 229 -0.49 21.98 -3.37
CA SER A 229 0.17 21.24 -2.28
C SER A 229 -0.28 21.66 -0.88
N ARG A 230 -1.21 22.62 -0.76
CA ARG A 230 -1.80 23.00 0.53
C ARG A 230 -3.04 22.14 0.81
N PRO A 231 -3.32 21.84 2.09
CA PRO A 231 -4.58 21.21 2.47
C PRO A 231 -5.76 22.06 1.97
N THR A 232 -6.83 21.38 1.54
CA THR A 232 -8.09 22.02 1.13
C THR A 232 -8.68 22.85 2.27
N GLU A 233 -9.44 23.90 1.97
CA GLU A 233 -10.14 24.71 3.00
C GLU A 233 -11.14 23.89 3.83
N ASP A 234 -11.67 22.81 3.24
CA ASP A 234 -12.56 21.88 3.92
C ASP A 234 -11.83 20.92 4.86
N TRP A 235 -10.49 20.87 4.84
CA TRP A 235 -9.69 19.97 5.68
C TRP A 235 -9.97 20.17 7.17
N GLY A 236 -10.19 19.05 7.88
CA GLY A 236 -10.47 19.03 9.32
C GLY A 236 -11.57 18.02 9.68
N PRO A 237 -12.00 17.98 10.95
CA PRO A 237 -13.12 17.16 11.40
C PRO A 237 -14.41 17.43 10.61
N GLU A 238 -15.18 16.39 10.32
CA GLU A 238 -16.46 16.50 9.59
C GLU A 238 -17.49 17.34 10.38
N SER A 239 -17.49 17.23 11.71
CA SER A 239 -18.38 18.00 12.58
C SER A 239 -17.93 19.47 12.68
N THR A 240 -18.87 20.39 12.44
CA THR A 240 -18.64 21.84 12.50
C THR A 240 -18.20 22.32 13.89
N ALA A 241 -18.62 21.65 14.97
CA ALA A 241 -18.19 21.98 16.33
C ALA A 241 -16.72 21.59 16.54
N PHE A 242 -16.35 20.36 16.23
CA PHE A 242 -14.98 19.87 16.34
C PHE A 242 -14.02 20.58 15.39
N LYS A 243 -14.48 21.00 14.20
CA LYS A 243 -13.68 21.77 13.25
C LYS A 243 -13.28 23.13 13.82
N ARG A 244 -14.18 23.83 14.51
CA ARG A 244 -13.86 25.11 15.18
C ARG A 244 -12.79 24.93 16.26
N ASP A 245 -12.90 23.88 17.05
CA ASP A 245 -11.92 23.57 18.11
C ASP A 245 -10.55 23.21 17.51
N TYR A 246 -10.54 22.45 16.41
CA TYR A 246 -9.34 22.14 15.63
C TYR A 246 -8.69 23.40 15.05
N ASP A 247 -9.47 24.26 14.40
CA ASP A 247 -8.97 25.50 13.80
C ASP A 247 -8.38 26.43 14.86
N ALA A 248 -9.02 26.53 16.03
CA ALA A 248 -8.51 27.30 17.17
C ALA A 248 -7.19 26.71 17.72
N ALA A 249 -7.08 25.39 17.83
CA ALA A 249 -5.85 24.72 18.25
C ALA A 249 -4.71 24.95 17.24
N MET A 250 -5.02 24.88 15.94
CA MET A 250 -4.04 25.06 14.87
C MET A 250 -3.58 26.51 14.73
N GLN A 251 -4.47 27.49 14.95
CA GLN A 251 -4.12 28.92 15.02
C GLN A 251 -3.16 29.19 16.18
N ARG A 252 -3.45 28.68 17.39
CA ARG A 252 -2.56 28.80 18.57
C ARG A 252 -1.18 28.22 18.28
N TYR A 253 -1.12 27.08 17.59
CA TYR A 253 0.14 26.50 17.17
C TYR A 253 0.88 27.39 16.16
N GLY A 254 0.19 27.89 15.13
CA GLY A 254 0.76 28.79 14.12
C GLY A 254 1.40 30.04 14.74
N GLU A 255 0.74 30.66 15.71
CA GLU A 255 1.27 31.82 16.46
C GLU A 255 2.52 31.46 17.27
N SER A 256 2.50 30.31 17.95
CA SER A 256 3.65 29.82 18.73
C SER A 256 4.87 29.54 17.84
N PHE A 257 4.63 29.05 16.62
CA PHE A 257 5.67 28.73 15.65
C PHE A 257 6.27 30.00 15.02
N ASN A 258 5.43 30.98 14.68
CA ASN A 258 5.87 32.19 13.96
C ASN A 258 6.72 33.13 14.84
N LYS A 259 6.51 33.13 16.16
CA LYS A 259 7.36 33.84 17.15
C LYS A 259 8.82 33.34 17.19
N SER A 260 9.16 32.21 16.56
CA SER A 260 10.55 31.74 16.42
C SER A 260 11.18 32.23 15.11
N GLY A 261 11.85 33.37 15.19
CA GLY A 261 12.25 34.23 14.07
C GLY A 261 13.42 33.79 13.16
N ASN A 262 13.95 32.55 13.22
CA ASN A 262 15.08 32.16 12.36
C ASN A 262 14.71 31.08 11.35
N ILE A 263 14.90 31.38 10.06
CA ILE A 263 14.61 30.50 8.90
C ILE A 263 15.35 29.16 9.01
N VAL A 264 16.61 29.18 9.45
CA VAL A 264 17.41 27.96 9.69
C VAL A 264 16.86 27.12 10.86
N ARG A 265 16.40 27.78 11.93
CA ARG A 265 15.71 27.11 13.05
C ARG A 265 14.35 26.54 12.63
N ARG A 266 13.68 27.13 11.63
CA ARG A 266 12.40 26.62 11.10
C ARG A 266 12.59 25.31 10.32
N THR A 267 13.65 25.18 9.53
CA THR A 267 13.97 23.94 8.81
C THR A 267 14.44 22.84 9.78
N ILE A 268 15.29 23.18 10.75
CA ILE A 268 15.75 22.23 11.77
C ILE A 268 14.61 21.78 12.69
N ARG A 269 13.68 22.67 13.08
CA ARG A 269 12.51 22.29 13.89
C ARG A 269 11.45 21.50 13.13
N ARG A 270 11.29 21.70 11.82
CA ARG A 270 10.36 20.89 11.00
C ARG A 270 10.60 19.39 11.12
N ILE A 271 11.84 19.00 11.44
CA ILE A 271 12.24 17.60 11.56
C ILE A 271 12.48 17.20 13.04
N PHE A 272 13.01 18.11 13.88
CA PHE A 272 13.54 17.72 15.19
C PHE A 272 12.87 18.33 16.44
N LYS A 273 11.88 19.24 16.35
CA LYS A 273 11.27 19.83 17.58
C LYS A 273 9.81 20.24 17.46
#